data_AF-A0A6I1JDM1-F1
#
_entry.id   AF-A0A6I1JDM1-F1
#
_cell.length_a   1.000
_cell.length_b   1.000
_cell.length_c   1.000
_cell.angle_alpha   90.00
_cell.angle_beta   90.00
_cell.angle_gamma   90.00
#
_symmetry.space_group_name_H-M   'P 1'
#
loop_
_entity.id
_entity.type
_entity.pdbx_description
1 polymer ?
#
loop_
_entity_poly.entity_id
_entity_poly.type
_entity_poly.pdbx_seq_one_letter_code
_entity_poly.pdbx_strand_id
1 'polypeptide(L)'
;MAGGSVWCDVTFNGSPRIVFQPGLHIIKGRMIINANSIIEGTGVTFYFPDTNSEIRFNGGITSKLVAPTTGTYANILMFEPSTSTSTVQYVFNSSVSEEISGLIYLPRRGLTYNSVSTVNGSRIQIVSNTIIFNALDWRLSTNSALSGSTSSSTTVRLVR
;
A
#
# COMPACT_ATOMS: atom_id res chain seq x y z
N MET A 1 2.61 -8.20 20.82
CA MET A 1 2.42 -8.10 19.36
C MET A 1 2.16 -9.52 18.88
N ALA A 2 0.97 -9.78 18.31
CA ALA A 2 0.60 -11.10 17.81
C ALA A 2 1.55 -11.51 16.66
N GLY A 3 1.85 -12.81 16.57
CA GLY A 3 2.86 -13.37 15.67
C GLY A 3 2.65 -12.95 14.21
N GLY A 4 3.76 -12.67 13.51
CA GLY A 4 3.70 -12.36 12.09
C GLY A 4 3.21 -13.55 11.27
N SER A 5 2.47 -13.29 10.19
CA SER A 5 2.04 -14.33 9.25
C SER A 5 2.92 -14.31 8.00
N VAL A 6 3.23 -15.48 7.44
CA VAL A 6 3.93 -15.61 6.17
C VAL A 6 2.95 -16.17 5.13
N TRP A 7 2.85 -15.49 3.99
CA TRP A 7 2.02 -15.86 2.86
C TRP A 7 2.92 -16.23 1.69
N CYS A 8 2.82 -17.47 1.20
CA CYS A 8 3.62 -17.97 0.09
C CYS A 8 2.71 -18.27 -1.09
N ASP A 9 2.82 -17.50 -2.18
CA ASP A 9 2.10 -17.71 -3.46
C ASP A 9 0.60 -18.05 -3.31
N VAL A 10 -0.16 -17.15 -2.68
CA VAL A 10 -1.57 -17.37 -2.35
C VAL A 10 -2.49 -16.71 -3.37
N THR A 11 -3.55 -17.40 -3.79
CA THR A 11 -4.60 -16.84 -4.64
C THR A 11 -5.96 -16.95 -3.98
N PHE A 12 -6.66 -15.82 -3.87
CA PHE A 12 -8.03 -15.71 -3.38
C PHE A 12 -8.99 -15.53 -4.56
N ASN A 13 -9.95 -16.46 -4.70
CA ASN A 13 -10.96 -16.48 -5.76
C ASN A 13 -12.37 -16.41 -5.16
N GLY A 14 -13.36 -15.96 -5.95
CA GLY A 14 -14.79 -16.03 -5.57
C GLY A 14 -15.32 -14.89 -4.71
N SER A 15 -14.76 -13.67 -4.86
CA SER A 15 -15.14 -12.46 -4.11
C SER A 15 -15.11 -12.60 -2.57
N PRO A 16 -14.05 -13.20 -1.97
CA PRO A 16 -13.99 -13.39 -0.53
C PRO A 16 -13.89 -12.07 0.25
N ARG A 17 -14.26 -12.16 1.53
CA ARG A 17 -13.92 -11.16 2.54
C ARG A 17 -12.66 -11.60 3.28
N ILE A 18 -11.57 -10.86 3.11
CA ILE A 18 -10.24 -11.15 3.67
C ILE A 18 -9.96 -10.17 4.80
N VAL A 19 -9.76 -10.68 6.01
CA VAL A 19 -9.45 -9.87 7.20
C VAL A 19 -8.05 -10.22 7.71
N PHE A 20 -7.13 -9.26 7.61
CA PHE A 20 -5.79 -9.34 8.16
C PHE A 20 -5.82 -8.93 9.64
N GLN A 21 -5.38 -9.86 10.49
CA GLN A 21 -5.23 -9.57 11.91
C GLN A 21 -4.07 -8.61 12.16
N PRO A 22 -4.13 -7.74 13.19
CA PRO A 22 -3.05 -6.80 13.48
C PRO A 22 -1.70 -7.52 13.63
N GLY A 23 -0.67 -7.04 12.92
CA GLY A 23 0.65 -7.64 12.93
C GLY A 23 1.42 -7.47 11.61
N LEU A 24 2.56 -8.16 11.55
CA LEU A 24 3.42 -8.21 10.37
C LEU A 24 2.96 -9.34 9.43
N HIS A 25 2.71 -9.02 8.17
CA HIS A 25 2.40 -9.97 7.12
C HIS A 25 3.52 -9.98 6.08
N ILE A 26 4.27 -11.08 6.01
CA ILE A 26 5.35 -11.26 5.06
C ILE A 26 4.75 -11.90 3.80
N ILE A 27 4.81 -11.21 2.67
CA ILE A 27 4.33 -11.70 1.38
C ILE A 27 5.53 -12.25 0.62
N LYS A 28 5.68 -13.57 0.52
CA LYS A 28 6.71 -14.24 -0.29
C LYS A 28 6.08 -14.72 -1.60
N GLY A 29 6.56 -14.19 -2.71
CA GLY A 29 5.96 -14.47 -4.02
C GLY A 29 4.63 -13.73 -4.21
N ARG A 30 3.75 -14.26 -5.04
CA ARG A 30 2.59 -13.51 -5.51
C ARG A 30 1.33 -13.82 -4.73
N MET A 31 0.79 -12.82 -4.04
CA MET A 31 -0.57 -12.84 -3.51
C MET A 31 -1.55 -12.27 -4.53
N ILE A 32 -2.43 -13.09 -5.08
CA ILE A 32 -3.45 -12.65 -6.04
C ILE A 32 -4.80 -12.57 -5.33
N ILE A 33 -5.46 -11.43 -5.41
CA ILE A 33 -6.82 -11.25 -4.91
C ILE A 33 -7.72 -10.90 -6.09
N ASN A 34 -8.58 -11.85 -6.46
CA ASN A 34 -9.47 -11.74 -7.61
C ASN A 34 -10.90 -11.39 -7.18
N ALA A 35 -11.70 -10.94 -8.16
CA ALA A 35 -13.13 -10.68 -8.04
C ALA A 35 -13.45 -9.59 -7.00
N ASN A 36 -14.72 -9.24 -6.79
CA ASN A 36 -15.16 -8.09 -5.99
C ASN A 36 -14.96 -8.29 -4.48
N SER A 37 -13.72 -8.55 -4.08
CA SER A 37 -13.32 -8.92 -2.73
C SER A 37 -13.28 -7.70 -1.82
N ILE A 38 -13.56 -7.94 -0.54
CA ILE A 38 -13.46 -6.94 0.53
C ILE A 38 -12.22 -7.28 1.36
N ILE A 39 -11.32 -6.31 1.50
CA ILE A 39 -10.06 -6.49 2.21
C ILE A 39 -10.01 -5.52 3.38
N GLU A 40 -9.77 -6.05 4.57
CA GLU A 40 -9.69 -5.26 5.80
C GLU A 40 -8.44 -5.62 6.59
N GLY A 41 -7.80 -4.61 7.16
CA GLY A 41 -6.68 -4.80 8.08
C GLY A 41 -6.41 -3.52 8.85
N THR A 42 -6.45 -3.59 10.18
CA THR A 42 -6.09 -2.45 11.05
C THR A 42 -4.94 -2.85 11.95
N GLY A 43 -3.92 -2.00 12.04
CA GLY A 43 -2.69 -2.34 12.75
C GLY A 43 -1.85 -3.37 11.99
N VAL A 44 -1.87 -3.32 10.66
CA VAL A 44 -1.19 -4.30 9.79
C VAL A 44 0.00 -3.67 9.08
N THR A 45 1.06 -4.46 8.91
CA THR A 45 2.22 -4.08 8.10
C THR A 45 2.53 -5.19 7.12
N PHE A 46 2.65 -4.87 5.83
CA PHE A 46 3.03 -5.81 4.78
C PHE A 46 4.52 -5.65 4.45
N TYR A 47 5.24 -6.77 4.48
CA TYR A 47 6.64 -6.83 4.12
C TYR A 47 6.84 -7.67 2.85
N PHE A 48 7.55 -7.10 1.88
CA PHE A 48 7.91 -7.75 0.63
C PHE A 48 9.42 -8.06 0.64
N PRO A 49 9.83 -9.30 0.94
CA PRO A 49 11.25 -9.65 1.07
C PRO A 49 11.98 -9.70 -0.27
N ASP A 50 11.29 -10.01 -1.37
CA ASP A 50 11.91 -10.30 -2.66
C ASP A 50 11.30 -9.49 -3.80
N THR A 51 12.00 -9.38 -4.94
CA THR A 51 11.55 -8.68 -6.15
C THR A 51 10.25 -9.23 -6.74
N ASN A 52 10.04 -10.54 -6.62
CA ASN A 52 8.84 -11.22 -7.11
C ASN A 52 7.64 -11.13 -6.13
N SER A 53 7.84 -10.51 -4.97
CA SER A 53 6.81 -10.46 -3.94
C SER A 53 5.82 -9.33 -4.24
N GLU A 54 4.57 -9.65 -4.52
CA GLU A 54 3.55 -8.64 -4.83
C GLU A 54 2.18 -9.04 -4.30
N ILE A 55 1.38 -8.05 -3.90
CA ILE A 55 -0.08 -8.22 -3.79
C ILE A 55 -0.67 -7.66 -5.09
N ARG A 56 -1.30 -8.52 -5.87
CA ARG A 56 -1.95 -8.20 -7.13
C ARG A 56 -3.46 -8.28 -6.96
N PHE A 57 -4.11 -7.18 -7.27
CA PHE A 57 -5.55 -7.07 -7.31
C PHE A 57 -6.06 -7.21 -8.75
N ASN A 58 -7.06 -8.07 -8.97
CA ASN A 58 -7.74 -8.19 -10.25
C ASN A 58 -9.27 -8.09 -10.04
N GLY A 59 -9.87 -6.97 -10.43
CA GLY A 59 -11.32 -6.74 -10.36
C GLY A 59 -11.73 -5.60 -9.42
N GLY A 60 -13.03 -5.58 -9.08
CA GLY A 60 -13.75 -4.60 -8.26
C GLY A 60 -13.39 -4.60 -6.77
N ILE A 61 -12.17 -4.23 -6.37
CA ILE A 61 -11.73 -4.35 -4.96
C ILE A 61 -12.23 -3.19 -4.09
N THR A 62 -12.68 -3.54 -2.88
CA THR A 62 -12.85 -2.60 -1.76
C THR A 62 -11.80 -2.88 -0.69
N SER A 63 -10.98 -1.89 -0.35
CA SER A 63 -9.85 -2.01 0.57
C SER A 63 -9.94 -1.03 1.75
N LYS A 64 -9.71 -1.54 2.97
CA LYS A 64 -9.47 -0.75 4.18
C LYS A 64 -8.23 -1.27 4.89
N LEU A 65 -7.11 -0.57 4.73
CA LEU A 65 -5.80 -0.98 5.25
C LEU A 65 -5.17 0.17 6.06
N VAL A 66 -4.98 -0.06 7.36
CA VAL A 66 -4.48 0.93 8.30
C VAL A 66 -3.24 0.40 9.01
N ALA A 67 -2.13 1.12 8.89
CA ALA A 67 -0.88 0.81 9.57
C ALA A 67 -1.02 0.89 11.11
N PRO A 68 -0.15 0.22 11.89
CA PRO A 68 -0.10 0.37 13.34
C PRO A 68 0.19 1.82 13.74
N THR A 69 -0.39 2.30 14.84
CA THR A 69 -0.08 3.64 15.38
C THR A 69 1.13 3.64 16.32
N THR A 70 1.56 2.47 16.80
CA THR A 70 2.63 2.28 17.78
C THR A 70 3.42 1.00 17.47
N GLY A 71 4.55 0.82 18.17
CA GLY A 71 5.42 -0.36 18.01
C GLY A 71 6.47 -0.21 16.90
N THR A 72 7.21 -1.29 16.63
CA THR A 72 8.35 -1.30 15.70
C THR A 72 7.99 -0.86 14.29
N TYR A 73 6.77 -1.16 13.84
CA TYR A 73 6.26 -0.82 12.51
C TYR A 73 5.21 0.30 12.55
N ALA A 74 5.27 1.17 13.57
CA ALA A 74 4.38 2.32 13.67
C ALA A 74 4.40 3.14 12.38
N ASN A 75 3.21 3.44 11.86
CA ASN A 75 2.95 4.17 10.64
C ASN A 75 3.50 3.50 9.36
N ILE A 76 3.97 2.25 9.40
CA ILE A 76 4.44 1.52 8.21
C ILE A 76 3.36 0.55 7.75
N LEU A 77 2.77 0.82 6.57
CA LEU A 77 1.79 -0.08 5.98
C LEU A 77 2.45 -1.09 5.04
N MET A 78 3.37 -0.64 4.18
CA MET A 78 4.04 -1.48 3.20
C MET A 78 5.52 -1.13 3.14
N PHE A 79 6.40 -2.12 3.17
CA PHE A 79 7.82 -1.88 2.97
C PHE A 79 8.55 -3.05 2.30
N GLU A 80 9.65 -2.74 1.63
CA GLU A 80 10.58 -3.70 1.04
C GLU A 80 12.02 -3.37 1.47
N PRO A 81 12.97 -4.32 1.41
CA PRO A 81 14.36 -4.05 1.72
C PRO A 81 15.00 -3.19 0.62
N SER A 82 15.85 -2.25 1.02
CA SER A 82 16.58 -1.36 0.09
C SER A 82 17.68 -2.05 -0.72
N THR A 83 17.93 -3.33 -0.47
CA THR A 83 19.03 -4.12 -1.07
C THR A 83 18.69 -4.69 -2.44
N SER A 84 17.44 -4.63 -2.88
CA SER A 84 17.06 -5.08 -4.23
C SER A 84 17.68 -4.18 -5.29
N THR A 85 18.35 -4.77 -6.28
CA THR A 85 19.04 -4.07 -7.38
C THR A 85 18.16 -3.89 -8.61
N SER A 86 16.99 -4.53 -8.68
CA SER A 86 16.10 -4.47 -9.84
C SER A 86 14.87 -3.62 -9.57
N THR A 87 14.61 -2.67 -10.47
CA THR A 87 13.34 -1.91 -10.45
C THR A 87 12.23 -2.77 -11.02
N VAL A 88 11.21 -3.09 -10.23
CA VAL A 88 10.06 -3.90 -10.66
C VAL A 88 8.80 -3.03 -10.67
N GLN A 89 7.95 -3.21 -11.68
CA GLN A 89 6.65 -2.57 -11.69
C GLN A 89 5.73 -3.24 -10.67
N TYR A 90 5.05 -2.42 -9.88
CA TYR A 90 4.02 -2.90 -8.96
C TYR A 90 2.73 -2.15 -9.27
N VAL A 91 1.76 -2.92 -9.76
CA VAL A 91 0.48 -2.37 -10.19
C VAL A 91 -0.52 -2.53 -9.06
N PHE A 92 -0.90 -1.41 -8.48
CA PHE A 92 -1.99 -1.34 -7.53
C PHE A 92 -3.29 -1.07 -8.30
N ASN A 93 -4.12 -2.10 -8.45
CA ASN A 93 -5.44 -1.99 -9.07
C ASN A 93 -6.53 -2.02 -8.00
N SER A 94 -7.10 -0.88 -7.63
CA SER A 94 -8.30 -0.81 -6.78
C SER A 94 -9.40 -0.10 -7.54
N SER A 95 -10.66 -0.45 -7.38
CA SER A 95 -11.67 0.00 -8.37
C SER A 95 -13.04 0.33 -7.80
N VAL A 96 -13.32 0.06 -6.53
CA VAL A 96 -14.63 0.38 -5.94
C VAL A 96 -14.51 1.40 -4.82
N SER A 97 -13.75 1.10 -3.77
CA SER A 97 -13.57 2.00 -2.63
C SER A 97 -12.27 1.70 -1.90
N GLU A 98 -11.65 2.74 -1.38
CA GLU A 98 -10.33 2.63 -0.80
C GLU A 98 -10.10 3.57 0.38
N GLU A 99 -9.67 3.00 1.50
CA GLU A 99 -9.18 3.69 2.69
C GLU A 99 -7.81 3.11 3.08
N ILE A 100 -6.75 3.83 2.73
CA ILE A 100 -5.36 3.45 3.04
C ILE A 100 -4.74 4.49 3.95
N SER A 101 -4.13 4.05 5.04
CA SER A 101 -3.41 4.94 5.97
C SER A 101 -2.06 4.35 6.38
N GLY A 102 -1.01 5.16 6.22
CA GLY A 102 0.37 4.82 6.59
C GLY A 102 1.40 5.13 5.51
N LEU A 103 2.65 4.73 5.79
CA LEU A 103 3.79 4.80 4.89
C LEU A 103 3.84 3.58 3.96
N ILE A 104 3.98 3.84 2.68
CA ILE A 104 4.31 2.87 1.63
C ILE A 104 5.75 3.17 1.20
N TYR A 105 6.70 2.36 1.66
CA TYR A 105 8.12 2.48 1.39
C TYR A 105 8.57 1.40 0.40
N LEU A 106 8.48 1.70 -0.89
CA LEU A 106 8.81 0.80 -1.99
C LEU A 106 9.80 1.48 -2.97
N PRO A 107 10.99 1.90 -2.50
CA PRO A 107 11.93 2.74 -3.26
C PRO A 107 12.55 2.05 -4.47
N ARG A 108 12.34 0.74 -4.66
CA ARG A 108 12.79 -0.03 -5.82
C ARG A 108 11.62 -0.39 -6.73
N ARG A 109 10.40 0.06 -6.44
CA ARG A 109 9.24 -0.23 -7.29
C ARG A 109 8.82 0.99 -8.08
N GLY A 110 8.47 0.75 -9.34
CA GLY A 110 7.65 1.66 -10.13
C GLY A 110 6.19 1.39 -9.81
N LEU A 111 5.56 2.26 -9.03
CA LEU A 111 4.18 2.07 -8.62
C LEU A 111 3.27 2.60 -9.73
N THR A 112 2.42 1.74 -10.27
CA THR A 112 1.30 2.19 -11.12
C THR A 112 0.02 2.02 -10.32
N TYR A 113 -0.60 3.12 -9.96
CA TYR A 113 -1.85 3.17 -9.23
C TYR A 113 -2.98 3.35 -10.23
N ASN A 114 -3.65 2.26 -10.58
CA ASN A 114 -4.86 2.32 -11.40
C ASN A 114 -6.04 2.27 -10.44
N SER A 115 -6.67 3.41 -10.18
CA SER A 115 -7.83 3.39 -9.32
C SER A 115 -8.88 4.44 -9.59
N VAL A 116 -10.05 3.98 -10.03
CA VAL A 116 -11.28 4.78 -10.12
C VAL A 116 -12.03 4.86 -8.79
N SER A 117 -11.42 4.39 -7.70
CA SER A 117 -12.09 4.34 -6.39
C SER A 117 -12.24 5.73 -5.80
N THR A 118 -13.38 5.97 -5.15
CA THR A 118 -13.53 7.14 -4.28
C THR A 118 -12.68 6.91 -3.04
N VAL A 119 -11.56 7.63 -2.95
CA VAL A 119 -10.71 7.61 -1.76
C VAL A 119 -11.31 8.49 -0.68
N ASN A 120 -11.70 7.86 0.42
CA ASN A 120 -12.27 8.54 1.58
C ASN A 120 -11.29 8.43 2.76
N GLY A 121 -10.82 9.56 3.27
CA GLY A 121 -10.09 9.59 4.55
C GLY A 121 -8.65 9.07 4.53
N SER A 122 -8.11 8.66 3.37
CA SER A 122 -6.73 8.16 3.29
C SER A 122 -5.69 9.17 3.79
N ARG A 123 -4.67 8.66 4.49
CA ARG A 123 -3.51 9.41 4.99
C ARG A 123 -2.25 8.64 4.64
N ILE A 124 -1.77 8.86 3.42
CA ILE A 124 -0.66 8.07 2.88
C ILE A 124 0.58 8.92 2.68
N GLN A 125 1.73 8.32 2.97
CA GLN A 125 3.03 8.79 2.54
C GLN A 125 3.61 7.72 1.63
N ILE A 126 4.09 8.11 0.45
CA ILE A 126 4.63 7.15 -0.52
C ILE A 126 6.07 7.53 -0.85
N VAL A 127 6.96 6.55 -0.75
CA VAL A 127 8.34 6.63 -1.22
C VAL A 127 8.53 5.50 -2.23
N SER A 128 8.67 5.85 -3.52
CA SER A 128 8.88 4.90 -4.61
C SER A 128 9.89 5.41 -5.63
N ASN A 129 10.33 4.55 -6.56
CA ASN A 129 11.23 4.98 -7.64
C ASN A 129 10.48 5.85 -8.67
N THR A 130 9.32 5.38 -9.08
CA THR A 130 8.37 6.14 -9.90
C THR A 130 6.96 5.90 -9.36
N ILE A 131 6.08 6.86 -9.62
CA ILE A 131 4.66 6.70 -9.38
C ILE A 131 3.88 7.20 -10.58
N ILE A 132 2.98 6.37 -11.09
CA ILE A 132 2.04 6.70 -12.15
C ILE A 132 0.66 6.58 -11.55
N PHE A 133 -0.11 7.65 -11.65
CA PHE A 133 -1.50 7.68 -11.23
C PHE A 133 -2.39 7.64 -12.47
N ASN A 134 -3.27 6.65 -12.54
CA ASN A 134 -4.14 6.44 -13.68
C ASN A 134 -5.60 6.38 -13.22
N ALA A 135 -6.43 7.22 -13.85
CA ALA A 135 -7.87 7.32 -13.61
C ALA A 135 -8.27 7.53 -12.14
N LEU A 136 -7.53 8.36 -11.39
CA LEU A 136 -7.83 8.68 -9.98
C LEU A 136 -8.95 9.72 -9.81
N ASP A 137 -9.86 9.47 -8.87
CA ASP A 137 -10.72 10.50 -8.27
C ASP A 137 -10.24 10.87 -6.85
N TRP A 138 -8.96 11.27 -6.75
CA TRP A 138 -8.33 11.62 -5.47
C TRP A 138 -8.38 13.11 -5.20
N ARG A 139 -8.90 13.49 -4.03
CA ARG A 139 -8.79 14.86 -3.51
C ARG A 139 -7.60 14.93 -2.57
N LEU A 140 -6.46 15.35 -3.09
CA LEU A 140 -5.23 15.49 -2.32
C LEU A 140 -5.26 16.77 -1.50
N SER A 141 -5.09 16.64 -0.18
CA SER A 141 -4.83 17.75 0.73
C SER A 141 -3.55 17.46 1.50
N THR A 142 -2.68 18.46 1.67
CA THR A 142 -1.49 18.31 2.49
C THR A 142 -1.87 18.12 3.96
N ASN A 143 -1.13 17.27 4.67
CA ASN A 143 -1.29 17.16 6.12
C ASN A 143 -0.67 18.40 6.78
N SER A 144 -1.49 19.22 7.44
CA SER A 144 -1.07 20.49 8.05
C SER A 144 -0.06 20.31 9.20
N ALA A 145 0.14 19.09 9.71
CA ALA A 145 1.18 18.78 10.70
C ALA A 145 2.62 18.88 10.15
N LEU A 146 2.81 18.87 8.83
CA LEU A 146 4.10 19.12 8.17
C LEU A 146 4.24 20.58 7.71
N SER A 147 3.28 21.45 8.07
CA SER A 147 3.27 22.84 7.63
C SER A 147 4.23 23.69 8.46
N GLY A 148 5.52 23.59 8.14
CA GLY A 148 6.34 24.79 8.11
C GLY A 148 5.81 25.67 6.99
N SER A 149 4.91 26.59 7.34
CA SER A 149 4.41 27.74 6.57
C SER A 149 4.80 27.77 5.09
N THR A 150 3.91 27.33 4.20
CA THR A 150 3.48 28.05 2.99
C THR A 150 2.62 27.13 2.11
N SER A 151 1.41 27.60 1.84
CA SER A 151 0.41 27.00 0.96
C SER A 151 0.82 27.14 -0.52
N SER A 152 1.66 26.23 -1.00
CA SER A 152 1.76 25.90 -2.42
C SER A 152 2.22 24.45 -2.55
N SER A 153 1.77 23.76 -3.60
CA SER A 153 2.14 22.38 -3.91
C SER A 153 3.67 22.26 -3.98
N THR A 154 4.27 21.86 -2.86
CA THR A 154 5.72 21.79 -2.70
C THR A 154 6.11 20.34 -2.89
N THR A 155 6.57 20.04 -4.10
CA THR A 155 7.29 18.80 -4.39
C THR A 155 8.56 18.80 -3.54
N VAL A 156 8.59 17.98 -2.49
CA VAL A 156 9.81 17.80 -1.68
C VAL A 156 10.77 16.92 -2.47
N ARG A 157 11.80 17.53 -3.06
CA ARG A 157 12.89 16.85 -3.77
C ARG A 157 13.99 16.51 -2.77
N LEU A 158 14.34 15.22 -2.64
CA LEU A 158 15.56 14.82 -1.94
C LEU A 158 16.76 15.33 -2.75
N VAL A 159 17.55 16.23 -2.16
CA VAL A 159 18.81 16.70 -2.73
C VAL A 159 19.92 15.90 -2.06
N ARG A 160 20.78 15.27 -2.86
CA ARG A 160 21.99 14.60 -2.38
C ARG A 160 23.11 15.60 -2.22
#